data_AF-A0A5D2M9R2-F1
#
_entry.id   AF-A0A5D2M9R2-F1
#
_cell.length_a   1.000
_cell.length_b   1.000
_cell.length_c   1.000
_cell.angle_alpha   90.00
_cell.angle_beta   90.00
_cell.angle_gamma   90.00
#
_symmetry.space_group_name_H-M   'P 1'
#
loop_
_entity.id
_entity.type
_entity.pdbx_description
1 polymer ?
#
loop_
_entity_poly.entity_id
_entity_poly.type
_entity_poly.pdbx_seq_one_letter_code
_entity_poly.pdbx_strand_id
1 'polypeptide(L)' 'MKEKKTISPLRRILVNCTAQANEYGACVAAKVPEVERDMCLKEFLALKTCMQNTLRGKV' A
#
# COMPACT_ATOMS: atom_id res chain seq x y z
N MET A 1 -11.87 -31.00 -9.04
CA MET A 1 -12.33 -29.84 -8.23
C MET A 1 -11.52 -28.62 -8.63
N LYS A 2 -12.13 -27.54 -9.14
CA LYS A 2 -11.40 -26.29 -9.39
C LYS A 2 -11.20 -25.60 -8.04
N GLU A 3 -9.96 -25.60 -7.55
CA GLU A 3 -9.56 -24.82 -6.37
C GLU A 3 -9.96 -23.36 -6.59
N LYS A 4 -11.02 -22.92 -5.92
CA LYS A 4 -11.35 -21.50 -5.82
C LYS A 4 -10.24 -20.90 -4.97
N LYS A 5 -9.16 -20.42 -5.61
CA LYS A 5 -8.08 -19.71 -4.92
C LYS A 5 -8.71 -18.46 -4.30
N THR A 6 -9.13 -18.55 -3.05
CA THR A 6 -9.58 -17.40 -2.27
C THR A 6 -8.38 -16.46 -2.20
N ILE A 7 -8.37 -15.43 -3.04
CA ILE A 7 -7.30 -14.45 -3.09
C ILE A 7 -7.32 -13.73 -1.75
N SER A 8 -6.25 -13.92 -0.96
CA SER A 8 -6.13 -13.31 0.35
C SER A 8 -6.20 -11.79 0.25
N PRO A 9 -6.74 -11.10 1.27
CA PRO A 9 -6.80 -9.64 1.29
C PRO A 9 -5.43 -9.00 1.05
N LEU A 10 -4.38 -9.59 1.63
CA LEU A 10 -3.00 -9.15 1.44
C LEU A 10 -2.59 -9.21 -0.04
N ARG A 11 -2.91 -10.31 -0.74
CA ARG A 11 -2.56 -10.46 -2.15
C ARG A 11 -3.29 -9.44 -3.03
N ARG A 12 -4.55 -9.09 -2.71
CA ARG A 12 -5.27 -8.01 -3.42
C ARG A 12 -4.61 -6.66 -3.20
N ILE A 13 -4.27 -6.35 -1.94
CA ILE A 13 -3.58 -5.10 -1.61
C ILE A 13 -2.26 -4.98 -2.36
N LEU A 14 -1.44 -6.04 -2.34
CA LEU A 14 -0.13 -6.03 -2.99
C LEU A 14 -0.22 -5.79 -4.50
N VAL A 15 -1.25 -6.33 -5.16
CA VAL A 15 -1.47 -6.15 -6.61
C VAL A 15 -2.06 -4.77 -6.91
N ASN A 16 -2.98 -4.26 -6.10
CA ASN A 16 -3.72 -3.04 -6.40
C ASN A 16 -3.02 -1.76 -5.93
N CYS A 17 -2.16 -1.85 -4.91
CA CYS A 17 -1.55 -0.69 -4.27
C CYS A 17 -0.03 -0.60 -4.47
N THR A 18 0.53 -1.32 -5.45
CA THR A 18 1.98 -1.38 -5.69
C THR A 18 2.57 0.00 -6.01
N ALA A 19 1.86 0.82 -6.80
CA ALA A 19 2.35 2.14 -7.20
C ALA A 19 2.54 3.06 -5.98
N GLN A 20 1.49 3.19 -5.16
CA GLN A 20 1.51 4.01 -3.95
C GLN A 20 2.50 3.46 -2.91
N ALA A 21 2.66 2.14 -2.85
CA ALA A 21 3.65 1.51 -1.97
C ALA A 21 5.08 1.84 -2.39
N ASN A 22 5.36 1.85 -3.70
CA ASN A 22 6.68 2.24 -4.22
C ASN A 22 6.96 3.73 -3.97
N GLU A 23 5.99 4.61 -4.19
CA GLU A 23 6.16 6.05 -3.93
C GLU A 23 6.43 6.32 -2.44
N TYR A 24 5.66 5.70 -1.54
CA TYR A 24 5.88 5.80 -0.11
C TYR A 24 7.25 5.23 0.30
N GLY A 25 7.60 4.05 -0.21
CA GLY A 25 8.88 3.40 0.07
C GLY A 25 10.08 4.23 -0.40
N ALA A 26 9.98 4.85 -1.59
CA ALA A 26 11.02 5.72 -2.13
C ALA A 26 11.19 6.98 -1.28
N CYS A 27 10.09 7.60 -0.83
CA CYS A 27 10.14 8.75 0.08
C CYS A 27 10.84 8.38 1.39
N VAL A 28 10.43 7.28 2.03
CA VAL A 28 11.03 6.83 3.30
C VAL A 28 12.52 6.53 3.12
N ALA A 29 12.90 5.81 2.06
CA ALA A 29 14.29 5.44 1.78
C ALA A 29 15.20 6.67 1.61
N ALA A 30 14.69 7.75 1.01
CA ALA A 30 15.42 9.00 0.85
C ALA A 30 15.60 9.80 2.16
N LYS A 31 14.89 9.44 3.23
CA LYS A 31 14.92 10.12 4.53
C LYS A 31 15.62 9.32 5.63
N VAL A 32 15.93 8.05 5.41
CA VAL A 32 16.75 7.25 6.33
C VAL A 32 18.15 7.89 6.41
N PRO A 33 18.76 8.03 7.61
CA PRO A 33 18.31 7.55 8.92
C PRO A 33 17.39 8.50 9.71
N GLU A 34 17.25 9.75 9.28
CA GLU A 34 16.51 10.82 9.96
C GLU A 34 15.00 10.79 9.68
N VAL A 35 14.41 9.61 9.47
CA VAL A 35 12.98 9.53 9.15
C VAL A 35 12.13 9.91 10.36
N GLU A 36 11.34 10.96 10.21
CA GLU A 36 10.40 11.41 11.23
C GLU A 36 8.95 11.16 10.82
N ARG A 37 8.07 11.22 11.81
CA ARG A 37 6.62 11.13 11.58
C ARG A 37 6.20 12.25 10.61
N ASP A 38 5.29 11.91 9.70
CA ASP A 38 4.69 12.81 8.73
C ASP A 38 5.61 13.36 7.62
N MET A 39 6.90 12.97 7.56
CA MET A 39 7.80 13.35 6.45
C MET A 39 7.30 12.89 5.07
N CYS A 40 6.70 11.70 5.01
CA CYS A 40 6.13 11.10 3.80
C CYS A 40 4.60 10.98 3.92
N LEU A 41 3.97 11.93 4.62
CA LEU A 41 2.54 11.87 4.95
C LEU A 41 1.67 11.79 3.70
N LYS A 42 2.03 12.51 2.64
CA LYS A 42 1.27 12.55 1.40
C LYS A 42 1.19 11.17 0.75
N GLU A 43 2.34 10.52 0.59
CA GLU A 43 2.48 9.19 0.00
C GLU A 43 1.84 8.14 0.91
N PHE A 44 2.00 8.29 2.23
CA PHE A 44 1.35 7.43 3.21
C PHE A 44 -0.17 7.48 3.12
N LEU A 45 -0.76 8.68 3.01
CA LEU A 45 -2.21 8.84 2.90
C LEU A 45 -2.74 8.25 1.60
N ALA A 46 -2.01 8.38 0.49
CA ALA A 46 -2.35 7.77 -0.78
C ALA A 46 -2.35 6.22 -0.68
N LEU A 47 -1.29 5.65 -0.11
CA LEU A 47 -1.18 4.21 0.13
C LEU A 47 -2.29 3.70 1.05
N LYS A 48 -2.50 4.37 2.20
CA LYS A 48 -3.56 4.04 3.16
C LYS A 48 -4.93 4.02 2.50
N THR A 49 -5.23 5.04 1.69
CA THR A 49 -6.51 5.14 0.97
C THR A 49 -6.70 3.97 0.01
N CYS A 50 -5.67 3.62 -0.77
CA CYS A 50 -5.71 2.46 -1.65
C CYS A 50 -5.96 1.16 -0.89
N MET A 51 -5.22 0.91 0.20
CA MET A 51 -5.36 -0.31 1.00
C MET A 51 -6.77 -0.42 1.60
N GLN A 52 -7.30 0.67 2.15
CA GLN A 52 -8.65 0.72 2.73
C GLN A 52 -9.73 0.49 1.67
N ASN A 53 -9.60 1.10 0.48
CA ASN A 53 -10.52 0.86 -0.63
C ASN A 53 -10.43 -0.60 -1.10
N THR A 54 -9.24 -1.18 -1.18
CA THR A 54 -9.04 -2.58 -1.57
C THR A 54 -9.74 -3.54 -0.61
N LEU A 55 -9.59 -3.32 0.70
CA LEU A 55 -10.24 -4.14 1.72
C LEU A 55 -11.76 -4.00 1.71
N ARG A 56 -12.26 -2.80 1.39
CA ARG A 56 -13.69 -2.50 1.29
C ARG A 56 -14.31 -2.92 -0.06
N GLY A 57 -13.51 -3.44 -1.00
CA GLY A 57 -13.97 -3.78 -2.35
C GLY A 57 -14.35 -2.56 -3.21
N LYS A 58 -13.77 -1.39 -2.92
CA LYS A 58 -13.99 -0.12 -3.62
C LYS A 58 -12.81 0.26 -4.54
N VAL A 59 -12.12 -0.75 -5.06
CA VAL A 59 -10.97 -0.64 -5.97
C VAL A 59 -11.39 -0.89 -7.41
#